data_AF-A0A0B7AZ75-F1
#
_entry.id   AF-A0A0B7AZ75-F1
#
_cell.length_a   1.000
_cell.length_b   1.000
_cell.length_c   1.000
_cell.angle_alpha   90.00
_cell.angle_beta   90.00
_cell.angle_gamma   90.00
#
_symmetry.space_group_name_H-M   'P 1'
#
loop_
_entity.id
_entity.type
_entity.pdbx_description
1 polymer ?
#
loop_
_entity_poly.entity_id
_entity_poly.type
_entity_poly.pdbx_seq_one_letter_code
_entity_poly.pdbx_strand_id
1 'polypeptide(L)'
;MSGRRNAKFDDILNEVKTAMEMNKKYPNMMMGYDLVGNEDFFNPLLFYLDALLYPSFQNPPYNLPYFLHVGETNWQNTATDNNMVEAILLNATRIGHGFALPKRPGLLELVKERNIAIEVNPLSNQMLRIVADLRNHPMASLMADDFPIVVSSDDIAVWEALPLSHDIYMAFMDMSGQDADLTFLKQLAINSIKYSTMNKTEMDTATKSWETKWNSFIQEIVQEQNIKNENKSSNDGDKLSAQICFLFLCTSIVYYVFL
;
A
#
# COMPACT_ATOMS: atom_id res chain seq x y z
N MET A 1 -13.43 7.02 -5.31
CA MET A 1 -13.41 7.91 -6.51
C MET A 1 -12.12 8.69 -6.47
N SER A 2 -11.54 9.05 -7.62
CA SER A 2 -10.35 9.90 -7.64
C SER A 2 -10.48 11.04 -8.66
N GLY A 3 -9.89 12.17 -8.32
CA GLY A 3 -9.71 13.31 -9.22
C GLY A 3 -8.28 13.39 -9.75
N ARG A 4 -8.09 14.13 -10.85
CA ARG A 4 -6.74 14.36 -11.41
C ARG A 4 -6.15 15.67 -10.91
N ARG A 5 -4.89 15.65 -10.46
CA ARG A 5 -4.15 16.83 -9.96
C ARG A 5 -3.96 17.96 -10.96
N ASN A 6 -4.26 17.74 -12.24
CA ASN A 6 -4.22 18.77 -13.28
C ASN A 6 -5.59 19.41 -13.58
N ALA A 7 -6.65 19.00 -12.88
CA ALA A 7 -7.99 19.54 -13.02
C ALA A 7 -8.13 20.92 -12.36
N LYS A 8 -9.16 21.68 -12.74
CA LYS A 8 -9.45 22.96 -12.11
C LYS A 8 -9.99 22.74 -10.70
N PHE A 9 -9.83 23.74 -9.85
CA PHE A 9 -10.35 23.71 -8.48
C PHE A 9 -11.86 23.37 -8.43
N ASP A 10 -12.67 24.02 -9.26
CA ASP A 10 -14.13 23.81 -9.29
C ASP A 10 -14.51 22.37 -9.68
N ASP A 11 -13.72 21.73 -10.54
CA ASP A 11 -13.94 20.34 -10.94
C ASP A 11 -13.70 19.42 -9.73
N ILE A 12 -12.57 19.59 -9.03
CA ILE A 12 -12.26 18.83 -7.82
C ILE A 12 -13.29 19.08 -6.70
N LEU A 13 -13.75 20.32 -6.51
CA LEU A 13 -14.79 20.64 -5.55
C LEU A 13 -16.10 19.88 -5.84
N ASN A 14 -16.50 19.81 -7.12
CA ASN A 14 -17.70 19.08 -7.53
C ASN A 14 -17.53 17.57 -7.40
N GLU A 15 -16.33 17.05 -7.67
CA GLU A 15 -16.00 15.64 -7.43
C GLU A 15 -16.02 15.29 -5.94
N VAL A 16 -15.45 16.11 -5.06
CA VAL A 16 -15.48 15.87 -3.59
C VAL A 16 -16.92 15.90 -3.08
N LYS A 17 -17.75 16.84 -3.54
CA LYS A 17 -19.20 16.86 -3.24
C LYS A 17 -19.87 15.57 -3.67
N THR A 18 -19.58 15.11 -4.88
CA THR A 18 -20.13 13.86 -5.42
C THR A 18 -19.65 12.66 -4.62
N ALA A 19 -18.37 12.60 -4.28
CA ALA A 19 -17.77 11.52 -3.50
C ALA A 19 -18.38 11.43 -2.10
N MET A 20 -18.63 12.57 -1.44
CA MET A 20 -19.35 12.64 -0.17
C MET A 20 -20.76 12.05 -0.29
N GLU A 21 -21.56 12.46 -1.28
CA GLU A 21 -22.92 11.94 -1.45
C GLU A 21 -22.94 10.45 -1.83
N MET A 22 -21.98 9.99 -2.62
CA MET A 22 -21.84 8.58 -2.97
C MET A 22 -21.39 7.73 -1.77
N ASN A 23 -20.47 8.23 -0.94
CA ASN A 23 -20.05 7.56 0.30
C ASN A 23 -21.22 7.46 1.29
N LYS A 24 -22.05 8.50 1.44
CA LYS A 24 -23.29 8.44 2.24
C LYS A 24 -24.28 7.39 1.71
N LYS A 25 -24.48 7.34 0.39
CA LYS A 25 -25.50 6.50 -0.23
C LYS A 25 -25.07 5.03 -0.36
N TYR A 26 -23.77 4.79 -0.57
CA TYR A 26 -23.20 3.47 -0.82
C TYR A 26 -21.91 3.25 0.00
N PRO A 27 -21.99 3.27 1.35
CA PRO A 27 -20.81 3.27 2.22
C PRO A 27 -19.96 2.00 2.11
N ASN A 28 -20.54 0.89 1.64
CA ASN A 28 -19.83 -0.39 1.45
C ASN A 28 -19.22 -0.55 0.04
N MET A 29 -19.40 0.45 -0.84
CA MET A 29 -18.89 0.41 -2.22
C MET A 29 -18.03 1.62 -2.56
N MET A 30 -18.39 2.79 -2.02
CA MET A 30 -17.65 4.02 -2.22
C MET A 30 -16.88 4.31 -0.94
N MET A 31 -15.61 3.88 -0.86
CA MET A 31 -14.85 3.96 0.40
C MET A 31 -14.31 5.36 0.71
N GLY A 32 -14.06 6.18 -0.30
CA GLY A 32 -13.50 7.51 -0.10
C GLY A 32 -13.03 8.19 -1.38
N TYR A 33 -12.22 9.23 -1.20
CA TYR A 33 -11.69 10.07 -2.27
C TYR A 33 -10.16 10.14 -2.28
N ASP A 34 -9.59 10.36 -3.46
CA ASP A 34 -8.16 10.45 -3.72
C ASP A 34 -7.87 11.47 -4.85
N LEU A 35 -6.62 11.95 -4.93
CA LEU A 35 -6.10 12.79 -6.01
C LEU A 35 -4.88 12.15 -6.66
N VAL A 36 -5.05 11.73 -7.91
CA VAL A 36 -4.04 11.01 -8.71
C VAL A 36 -3.37 11.89 -9.77
N GLY A 37 -2.32 11.36 -10.40
CA GLY A 37 -1.53 12.02 -11.44
C GLY A 37 -0.17 12.49 -10.92
N ASN A 38 0.72 12.87 -11.83
CA ASN A 38 2.12 13.20 -11.50
C ASN A 38 2.20 14.31 -10.43
N GLU A 39 2.69 13.95 -9.25
CA GLU A 39 2.68 14.81 -8.06
C GLU A 39 3.71 15.95 -8.13
N ASP A 40 4.81 15.75 -8.86
CA ASP A 40 5.87 16.73 -9.04
C ASP A 40 5.49 17.83 -10.04
N PHE A 41 4.68 17.50 -11.04
CA PHE A 41 4.38 18.39 -12.17
C PHE A 41 3.06 19.15 -12.03
N PHE A 42 2.10 18.60 -11.28
CA PHE A 42 0.75 19.15 -11.15
C PHE A 42 0.51 19.79 -9.78
N ASN A 43 -0.76 20.12 -9.49
CA ASN A 43 -1.09 20.90 -8.30
C ASN A 43 -0.89 20.10 -7.00
N PRO A 44 -0.32 20.72 -5.95
CA PRO A 44 -0.23 20.12 -4.63
C PRO A 44 -1.62 20.06 -3.98
N LEU A 45 -1.76 19.28 -2.90
CA LEU A 45 -2.99 19.20 -2.12
C LEU A 45 -3.41 20.57 -1.58
N LEU A 46 -2.45 21.41 -1.23
CA LEU A 46 -2.70 22.77 -0.73
C LEU A 46 -3.54 23.61 -1.72
N PHE A 47 -3.39 23.41 -3.03
CA PHE A 47 -4.19 24.10 -4.04
C PHE A 47 -5.67 23.70 -3.98
N TYR A 48 -5.97 22.47 -3.57
CA TYR A 48 -7.34 21.93 -3.46
C TYR A 48 -7.85 21.92 -2.01
N LEU A 49 -7.13 22.52 -1.06
CA LEU A 49 -7.42 22.34 0.37
C LEU A 49 -8.86 22.73 0.74
N ASP A 50 -9.38 23.85 0.23
CA ASP A 50 -10.76 24.27 0.47
C ASP A 50 -11.79 23.29 -0.12
N ALA A 51 -11.48 22.67 -1.25
CA ALA A 51 -12.32 21.63 -1.85
C ALA A 51 -12.30 20.36 -1.00
N LEU A 52 -11.14 19.94 -0.52
CA LEU A 52 -10.96 18.77 0.35
C LEU A 52 -11.56 19.00 1.76
N LEU A 53 -11.61 20.23 2.25
CA LEU A 53 -12.25 20.56 3.53
C LEU A 53 -13.76 20.71 3.43
N TYR A 54 -14.34 20.76 2.22
CA TYR A 54 -15.77 20.94 2.01
C TYR A 54 -16.66 19.98 2.86
N PRO A 55 -16.37 18.67 2.96
CA PRO A 55 -17.17 17.77 3.81
C PRO A 55 -17.20 18.17 5.28
N SER A 56 -16.08 18.70 5.80
CA SER A 56 -15.97 19.14 7.21
C SER A 56 -16.78 20.41 7.51
N PHE A 57 -17.10 21.20 6.49
CA PHE A 57 -17.92 22.41 6.61
C PHE A 57 -19.43 22.18 6.46
N GLN A 58 -19.86 20.92 6.27
CA GLN A 58 -21.29 20.61 6.24
C GLN A 58 -21.93 20.75 7.62
N ASN A 59 -23.26 20.79 7.66
CA ASN A 59 -24.02 20.82 8.92
C ASN A 59 -25.02 19.64 8.97
N PRO A 60 -24.74 18.55 9.71
CA PRO A 60 -23.54 18.32 10.52
C PRO A 60 -22.26 18.09 9.66
N PRO A 61 -21.06 18.30 10.22
CA PRO A 61 -19.80 17.97 9.55
C PRO A 61 -19.77 16.51 9.10
N TYR A 62 -19.25 16.27 7.91
CA TYR A 62 -19.11 14.92 7.36
C TYR A 62 -17.64 14.53 7.26
N ASN A 63 -17.31 13.35 7.76
CA ASN A 63 -15.97 12.77 7.64
C ASN A 63 -15.91 11.88 6.39
N LEU A 64 -15.51 12.47 5.26
CA LEU A 64 -15.23 11.70 4.04
C LEU A 64 -13.84 11.05 4.17
N PRO A 65 -13.72 9.70 4.06
CA PRO A 65 -12.42 9.07 4.10
C PRO A 65 -11.55 9.45 2.88
N TYR A 66 -10.26 9.66 3.13
CA TYR A 66 -9.27 10.04 2.14
C TYR A 66 -8.16 8.99 2.03
N PHE A 67 -7.75 8.66 0.80
CA PHE A 67 -6.70 7.69 0.47
C PHE A 67 -5.68 8.35 -0.45
N LEU A 68 -5.04 9.42 0.03
CA LEU A 68 -4.36 10.38 -0.84
C LEU A 68 -3.01 9.84 -1.31
N HIS A 69 -2.78 9.83 -2.62
CA HIS A 69 -1.44 9.68 -3.22
C HIS A 69 -0.58 10.86 -2.82
N VAL A 70 0.42 10.67 -1.96
CA VAL A 70 1.29 11.77 -1.49
C VAL A 70 2.72 11.34 -1.25
N GLY A 71 3.64 12.27 -1.49
CA GLY A 71 5.06 12.06 -1.26
C GLY A 71 5.70 11.06 -2.23
N GLU A 72 5.11 10.81 -3.40
CA GLU A 72 5.68 10.03 -4.48
C GLU A 72 6.74 10.85 -5.24
N THR A 73 7.81 11.22 -4.54
CA THR A 73 8.81 12.16 -5.07
C THR A 73 10.21 11.95 -4.51
N ASN A 74 11.20 12.24 -5.34
CA ASN A 74 12.59 12.33 -4.93
C ASN A 74 12.95 13.66 -4.27
N TRP A 75 12.14 14.70 -4.46
CA TRP A 75 12.39 16.01 -3.86
C TRP A 75 12.21 16.00 -2.34
N GLN A 76 12.80 17.00 -1.70
CA GLN A 76 12.73 17.22 -0.26
C GLN A 76 12.59 18.72 -0.01
N ASN A 77 11.77 19.11 0.96
CA ASN A 77 11.51 20.52 1.28
C ASN A 77 10.89 21.30 0.12
N THR A 78 9.99 20.67 -0.64
CA THR A 78 9.22 21.28 -1.73
C THR A 78 7.72 21.23 -1.43
N ALA A 79 6.91 21.83 -2.30
CA ALA A 79 5.46 21.74 -2.19
C ALA A 79 4.96 20.29 -2.36
N THR A 80 5.67 19.45 -3.11
CA THR A 80 5.24 18.07 -3.39
C THR A 80 5.37 17.17 -2.18
N ASP A 81 6.54 17.11 -1.54
CA ASP A 81 6.69 16.26 -0.35
C ASP A 81 5.96 16.83 0.88
N ASN A 82 5.62 18.12 0.87
CA ASN A 82 4.71 18.70 1.85
C ASN A 82 3.29 18.13 1.78
N ASN A 83 2.82 17.59 0.63
CA ASN A 83 1.50 16.97 0.52
C ASN A 83 1.24 15.90 1.59
N MET A 84 2.30 15.25 2.11
CA MET A 84 2.18 14.31 3.24
C MET A 84 1.67 15.00 4.52
N VAL A 85 2.07 16.24 4.77
CA VAL A 85 1.59 17.07 5.88
C VAL A 85 0.08 17.30 5.71
N GLU A 86 -0.36 17.80 4.55
CA GLU A 86 -1.79 18.05 4.32
C GLU A 86 -2.62 16.76 4.42
N ALA A 87 -2.14 15.64 3.88
CA ALA A 87 -2.84 14.36 3.98
C ALA A 87 -3.04 13.90 5.44
N ILE A 88 -2.01 14.02 6.28
CA ILE A 88 -2.09 13.67 7.70
C ILE A 88 -3.05 14.61 8.45
N LEU A 89 -3.03 15.92 8.12
CA LEU A 89 -3.94 16.90 8.72
C LEU A 89 -5.40 16.73 8.27
N LEU A 90 -5.62 16.24 7.05
CA LEU A 90 -6.93 15.86 6.52
C LEU A 90 -7.43 14.50 7.06
N ASN A 91 -6.70 13.89 7.99
CA ASN A 91 -7.01 12.57 8.55
C ASN A 91 -7.14 11.49 7.48
N ALA A 92 -6.20 11.47 6.52
CA ALA A 92 -6.14 10.40 5.54
C ALA A 92 -6.13 9.02 6.21
N THR A 93 -6.95 8.11 5.71
CA THR A 93 -7.07 6.74 6.20
C THR A 93 -5.83 5.93 5.84
N ARG A 94 -5.31 6.14 4.62
CA ARG A 94 -4.03 5.61 4.15
C ARG A 94 -3.31 6.66 3.30
N ILE A 95 -2.00 6.50 3.19
CA ILE A 95 -1.12 7.31 2.35
C ILE A 95 -0.67 6.45 1.15
N GLY A 96 -0.98 6.90 -0.06
CA GLY A 96 -0.48 6.31 -1.29
C GLY A 96 0.99 6.66 -1.51
N HIS A 97 1.84 5.65 -1.71
CA HIS A 97 3.30 5.71 -1.85
C HIS A 97 4.06 6.16 -0.60
N GLY A 98 3.93 7.43 -0.18
CA GLY A 98 4.70 7.98 0.94
C GLY A 98 6.22 7.89 0.75
N PHE A 99 6.72 7.85 -0.49
CA PHE A 99 8.13 7.56 -0.81
C PHE A 99 9.09 8.53 -0.10
N ALA A 100 8.74 9.80 0.00
CA ALA A 100 9.53 10.84 0.66
C ALA A 100 9.41 10.85 2.20
N LEU A 101 8.54 10.02 2.81
CA LEU A 101 8.22 10.07 4.24
C LEU A 101 9.46 9.92 5.15
N PRO A 102 10.46 9.04 4.87
CA PRO A 102 11.66 8.92 5.71
C PRO A 102 12.49 10.20 5.79
N LYS A 103 12.29 11.14 4.86
CA LYS A 103 12.96 12.45 4.85
C LYS A 103 12.31 13.45 5.82
N ARG A 104 11.21 13.06 6.50
CA ARG A 104 10.37 13.91 7.37
C ARG A 104 10.14 13.25 8.74
N PRO A 105 11.11 13.29 9.67
CA PRO A 105 11.03 12.60 10.97
C PRO A 105 9.79 12.95 11.80
N GLY A 106 9.36 14.22 11.81
CA GLY A 106 8.15 14.62 12.54
C GLY A 106 6.85 14.01 11.98
N LEU A 107 6.81 13.70 10.68
CA LEU A 107 5.66 13.01 10.08
C LEU A 107 5.69 11.51 10.37
N LEU A 108 6.88 10.90 10.47
CA LEU A 108 7.02 9.49 10.86
C LEU A 108 6.40 9.21 12.24
N GLU A 109 6.64 10.10 13.20
CA GLU A 109 6.04 10.00 14.53
C GLU A 109 4.51 10.02 14.46
N LEU A 110 3.94 10.98 13.72
CA LEU A 110 2.49 11.11 13.55
C LEU A 110 1.88 9.90 12.81
N VAL A 111 2.53 9.40 11.77
CA VAL A 111 2.06 8.23 11.01
C VAL A 111 2.03 6.99 11.90
N LYS A 112 3.05 6.81 12.74
CA LYS A 112 3.12 5.68 13.67
C LYS A 112 2.11 5.81 14.80
N GLU A 113 2.01 7.00 15.42
CA GLU A 113 1.05 7.29 16.49
C GLU A 113 -0.41 7.11 16.03
N ARG A 114 -0.74 7.65 14.86
CA ARG A 114 -2.09 7.58 14.29
C ARG A 114 -2.36 6.28 13.53
N ASN A 115 -1.36 5.40 13.43
CA ASN A 115 -1.44 4.10 12.76
C ASN A 115 -1.97 4.23 11.31
N ILE A 116 -1.47 5.22 10.56
CA ILE A 116 -1.86 5.52 9.17
C ILE A 116 -1.06 4.61 8.25
N ALA A 117 -1.71 3.73 7.50
CA ALA A 117 -0.99 2.81 6.63
C ALA A 117 -0.37 3.50 5.40
N ILE A 118 0.82 3.05 5.02
CA ILE A 118 1.53 3.48 3.81
C ILE A 118 1.39 2.37 2.76
N GLU A 119 0.85 2.73 1.60
CA GLU A 119 0.73 1.83 0.45
C GLU A 119 2.00 1.91 -0.39
N VAL A 120 2.80 0.85 -0.38
CA VAL A 120 4.10 0.78 -1.06
C VAL A 120 3.95 0.02 -2.37
N ASN A 121 4.39 0.63 -3.47
CA ASN A 121 4.28 0.09 -4.84
C ASN A 121 5.68 -0.02 -5.48
N PRO A 122 6.50 -1.03 -5.11
CA PRO A 122 7.91 -1.12 -5.51
C PRO A 122 8.12 -1.10 -7.03
N LEU A 123 7.31 -1.85 -7.79
CA LEU A 123 7.47 -1.93 -9.24
C LEU A 123 7.16 -0.57 -9.89
N SER A 124 6.07 0.07 -9.48
CA SER A 124 5.70 1.41 -9.96
C SER A 124 6.82 2.42 -9.73
N ASN A 125 7.37 2.48 -8.50
CA ASN A 125 8.43 3.41 -8.16
C ASN A 125 9.73 3.16 -8.96
N GLN A 126 10.03 1.90 -9.31
CA GLN A 126 11.17 1.59 -10.18
C GLN A 126 10.91 1.97 -11.65
N MET A 127 9.72 1.64 -12.17
CA MET A 127 9.33 1.89 -13.56
C MET A 127 9.21 3.40 -13.86
N LEU A 128 8.70 4.17 -12.90
CA LEU A 128 8.63 5.64 -12.95
C LEU A 128 9.98 6.32 -12.68
N ARG A 129 11.05 5.55 -12.50
CA ARG A 129 12.43 6.04 -12.27
C ARG A 129 12.59 6.90 -11.02
N ILE A 130 11.73 6.70 -10.03
CA ILE A 130 11.89 7.31 -8.71
C ILE A 130 13.08 6.65 -8.00
N VAL A 131 13.24 5.34 -8.13
CA VAL A 131 14.40 4.60 -7.62
C VAL A 131 14.91 3.62 -8.67
N ALA A 132 16.23 3.60 -8.92
CA ALA A 132 16.81 2.69 -9.90
C ALA A 132 16.97 1.26 -9.35
N ASP A 133 17.43 1.17 -8.10
CA ASP A 133 17.74 -0.07 -7.39
C ASP A 133 16.93 -0.13 -6.09
N LEU A 134 16.01 -1.10 -6.01
CA LEU A 134 15.07 -1.23 -4.89
C LEU A 134 15.74 -1.53 -3.55
N ARG A 135 17.00 -1.96 -3.53
CA ARG A 135 17.77 -2.05 -2.27
C ARG A 135 17.97 -0.69 -1.60
N ASN A 136 17.82 0.39 -2.36
CA ASN A 136 17.83 1.77 -1.87
C ASN A 136 16.42 2.35 -1.67
N HIS A 137 15.37 1.52 -1.73
CA HIS A 137 14.00 2.00 -1.56
C HIS A 137 13.81 2.52 -0.12
N PRO A 138 13.33 3.76 0.08
CA PRO A 138 13.28 4.40 1.40
C PRO A 138 12.38 3.64 2.40
N MET A 139 11.33 2.97 1.90
CA MET A 139 10.44 2.14 2.72
C MET A 139 11.12 0.92 3.34
N ALA A 140 12.28 0.46 2.85
CA ALA A 140 13.01 -0.66 3.45
C ALA A 140 13.32 -0.40 4.94
N SER A 141 13.73 0.83 5.26
CA SER A 141 13.97 1.25 6.66
C SER A 141 12.69 1.23 7.50
N LEU A 142 11.58 1.71 6.95
CA LEU A 142 10.31 1.75 7.68
C LEU A 142 9.71 0.35 7.88
N MET A 143 9.92 -0.57 6.93
CA MET A 143 9.55 -1.98 7.08
C MET A 143 10.31 -2.64 8.23
N ALA A 144 11.59 -2.31 8.42
CA ALA A 144 12.40 -2.80 9.55
C ALA A 144 11.96 -2.19 10.90
N ASP A 145 11.41 -0.97 10.88
CA ASP A 145 10.99 -0.21 12.08
C ASP A 145 9.50 -0.40 12.46
N ASP A 146 8.85 -1.47 11.97
CA ASP A 146 7.46 -1.84 12.27
C ASP A 146 6.46 -0.70 11.97
N PHE A 147 6.63 -0.03 10.83
CA PHE A 147 5.63 0.92 10.34
C PHE A 147 4.42 0.19 9.74
N PRO A 148 3.22 0.82 9.79
CA PRO A 148 2.01 0.29 9.17
C PRO A 148 2.15 0.29 7.64
N ILE A 149 2.69 -0.77 7.06
CA ILE A 149 2.96 -0.87 5.62
C ILE A 149 2.11 -1.95 4.98
N VAL A 150 1.52 -1.62 3.83
CA VAL A 150 0.88 -2.57 2.92
C VAL A 150 1.58 -2.48 1.56
N VAL A 151 1.78 -3.62 0.91
CA VAL A 151 2.36 -3.67 -0.45
C VAL A 151 1.24 -3.85 -1.46
N SER A 152 1.28 -3.05 -2.53
CA SER A 152 0.33 -3.08 -3.64
C SER A 152 1.09 -3.06 -4.97
N SER A 153 0.35 -3.17 -6.08
CA SER A 153 0.90 -3.30 -7.44
C SER A 153 0.52 -2.17 -8.38
N ASP A 154 -0.23 -1.18 -7.91
CA ASP A 154 -0.58 0.03 -8.65
C ASP A 154 -1.14 -0.31 -10.06
N ASP A 155 -0.58 0.28 -11.12
CA ASP A 155 -0.99 0.11 -12.52
C ASP A 155 -0.41 -1.14 -13.24
N ILE A 156 -0.76 -2.35 -12.79
CA ILE A 156 -0.20 -3.63 -13.32
C ILE A 156 -0.23 -3.78 -14.85
N ALA A 157 -1.23 -3.21 -15.52
CA ALA A 157 -1.39 -3.31 -16.97
C ALA A 157 -0.34 -2.46 -17.71
N VAL A 158 0.11 -1.36 -17.10
CA VAL A 158 1.15 -0.48 -17.65
C VAL A 158 2.53 -1.14 -17.54
N TRP A 159 2.73 -1.96 -16.50
CA TRP A 159 4.00 -2.63 -16.21
C TRP A 159 4.13 -4.04 -16.80
N GLU A 160 3.08 -4.54 -17.48
CA GLU A 160 2.98 -5.94 -17.96
C GLU A 160 3.23 -6.97 -16.83
N ALA A 161 2.75 -6.65 -15.62
CA ALA A 161 3.00 -7.42 -14.41
C ALA A 161 1.78 -8.25 -13.97
N LEU A 162 2.05 -9.36 -13.29
CA LEU A 162 1.05 -10.10 -12.53
C LEU A 162 0.58 -9.32 -11.30
N PRO A 163 -0.72 -9.38 -10.94
CA PRO A 163 -1.25 -8.72 -9.75
C PRO A 163 -0.52 -9.15 -8.49
N LEU A 164 0.02 -8.18 -7.75
CA LEU A 164 0.65 -8.30 -6.43
C LEU A 164 1.90 -9.18 -6.33
N SER A 165 2.04 -10.24 -7.14
CA SER A 165 3.17 -11.17 -7.10
C SER A 165 4.50 -10.45 -7.26
N HIS A 166 4.65 -9.66 -8.32
CA HIS A 166 5.92 -9.00 -8.61
C HIS A 166 6.31 -8.01 -7.51
N ASP A 167 5.37 -7.21 -7.01
CA ASP A 167 5.63 -6.26 -5.94
C ASP A 167 5.97 -6.94 -4.61
N ILE A 168 5.32 -8.05 -4.27
CA ILE A 168 5.70 -8.87 -3.10
C ILE A 168 7.09 -9.50 -3.30
N TYR A 169 7.46 -9.87 -4.54
CA TYR A 169 8.77 -10.44 -4.85
C TYR A 169 9.84 -9.40 -4.58
N MET A 170 9.63 -8.21 -5.13
CA MET A 170 10.53 -7.07 -5.00
C MET A 170 10.65 -6.62 -3.54
N ALA A 171 9.53 -6.54 -2.81
CA ALA A 171 9.55 -6.21 -1.40
C ALA A 171 10.34 -7.24 -0.58
N PHE A 172 10.12 -8.54 -0.83
CA PHE A 172 10.82 -9.60 -0.11
C PHE A 172 12.29 -9.72 -0.52
N MET A 173 12.61 -9.73 -1.81
CA MET A 173 13.97 -10.01 -2.28
C MET A 173 14.89 -8.79 -2.24
N ASP A 174 14.36 -7.60 -2.55
CA ASP A 174 15.19 -6.41 -2.71
C ASP A 174 15.11 -5.46 -1.51
N MET A 175 13.97 -5.39 -0.81
CA MET A 175 13.73 -4.37 0.22
C MET A 175 13.82 -4.87 1.66
N SER A 176 13.80 -6.18 1.90
CA SER A 176 13.68 -6.73 3.26
C SER A 176 15.01 -7.22 3.88
N GLY A 177 16.08 -7.28 3.08
CA GLY A 177 17.39 -7.75 3.52
C GLY A 177 17.53 -9.28 3.54
N GLN A 178 18.74 -9.77 3.82
CA GLN A 178 19.05 -11.21 3.75
C GLN A 178 18.37 -12.02 4.87
N ASP A 179 18.08 -11.40 6.01
CA ASP A 179 17.53 -12.08 7.19
C ASP A 179 16.00 -12.21 7.16
N ALA A 180 15.35 -11.70 6.11
CA ALA A 180 13.91 -11.82 5.97
C ALA A 180 13.48 -13.27 5.69
N ASP A 181 12.32 -13.62 6.24
CA ASP A 181 11.78 -14.98 6.17
C ASP A 181 10.26 -14.96 5.92
N LEU A 182 9.61 -16.12 6.10
CA LEU A 182 8.17 -16.26 5.91
C LEU A 182 7.35 -15.35 6.84
N THR A 183 7.90 -14.89 7.97
CA THR A 183 7.19 -13.98 8.88
C THR A 183 6.99 -12.59 8.26
N PHE A 184 7.96 -12.12 7.46
CA PHE A 184 7.83 -10.88 6.70
C PHE A 184 6.65 -10.95 5.72
N LEU A 185 6.58 -12.02 4.91
CA LEU A 185 5.49 -12.25 3.96
C LEU A 185 4.14 -12.38 4.66
N LYS A 186 4.11 -13.09 5.80
CA LYS A 186 2.91 -13.22 6.63
C LYS A 186 2.46 -11.86 7.16
N GLN A 187 3.38 -11.02 7.62
CA GLN A 187 3.06 -9.69 8.17
C GLN A 187 2.48 -8.77 7.10
N LEU A 188 3.04 -8.75 5.89
CA LEU A 188 2.48 -7.98 4.77
C LEU A 188 1.03 -8.40 4.46
N ALA A 189 0.75 -9.71 4.46
CA ALA A 189 -0.59 -10.23 4.23
C ALA A 189 -1.57 -9.88 5.38
N ILE A 190 -1.12 -9.93 6.64
CA ILE A 190 -1.93 -9.50 7.78
C ILE A 190 -2.21 -8.00 7.71
N ASN A 191 -1.19 -7.20 7.37
CA ASN A 191 -1.33 -5.75 7.25
C ASN A 191 -2.36 -5.38 6.18
N SER A 192 -2.39 -6.06 5.03
CA SER A 192 -3.38 -5.75 3.98
C SER A 192 -4.82 -5.98 4.44
N ILE A 193 -5.07 -6.96 5.32
CA ILE A 193 -6.39 -7.18 5.93
C ILE A 193 -6.66 -6.13 7.02
N LYS A 194 -5.69 -5.91 7.91
CA LYS A 194 -5.79 -5.00 9.06
C LYS A 194 -6.06 -3.56 8.67
N TYR A 195 -5.43 -3.08 7.60
CA TYR A 195 -5.53 -1.70 7.11
C TYR A 195 -6.51 -1.54 5.93
N SER A 196 -7.28 -2.58 5.64
CA SER A 196 -8.41 -2.48 4.72
C SER A 196 -9.53 -1.62 5.33
N THR A 197 -10.49 -1.25 4.49
CA THR A 197 -11.69 -0.50 4.89
C THR A 197 -12.85 -1.41 5.30
N MET A 198 -12.60 -2.71 5.45
CA MET A 198 -13.60 -3.70 5.84
C MET A 198 -14.17 -3.41 7.23
N ASN A 199 -15.47 -3.66 7.40
CA ASN A 199 -16.04 -3.66 8.74
C ASN A 199 -15.54 -4.87 9.56
N LYS A 200 -15.80 -4.87 10.86
CA LYS A 200 -15.28 -5.90 11.78
C LYS A 200 -15.67 -7.33 11.36
N THR A 201 -16.90 -7.54 10.91
CA THR A 201 -17.39 -8.86 10.51
C THR A 201 -16.71 -9.35 9.22
N GLU A 202 -16.56 -8.46 8.24
CA GLU A 202 -15.86 -8.73 6.99
C GLU A 202 -14.39 -9.05 7.25
N MET A 203 -13.73 -8.25 8.08
CA MET A 203 -12.33 -8.43 8.46
C MET A 203 -12.11 -9.76 9.20
N ASP A 204 -12.99 -10.12 10.14
CA ASP A 204 -12.91 -11.40 10.86
C ASP A 204 -13.12 -12.59 9.90
N THR A 205 -14.00 -12.44 8.91
CA THR A 205 -14.24 -13.45 7.88
C THR A 205 -13.04 -13.60 6.95
N ALA A 206 -12.50 -12.47 6.48
CA ALA A 206 -11.30 -12.43 5.64
C ALA A 206 -10.09 -13.03 6.36
N THR A 207 -9.89 -12.67 7.63
CA THR A 207 -8.79 -13.19 8.46
C THR A 207 -8.88 -14.71 8.60
N LYS A 208 -10.05 -15.26 8.96
CA LYS A 208 -10.23 -16.72 9.07
C LYS A 208 -10.02 -17.44 7.75
N SER A 209 -10.53 -16.89 6.65
CA SER A 209 -10.33 -17.45 5.32
C SER A 209 -8.85 -17.45 4.94
N TRP A 210 -8.16 -16.34 5.18
CA TRP A 210 -6.73 -16.20 4.94
C TRP A 210 -5.91 -17.15 5.81
N GLU A 211 -6.18 -17.26 7.11
CA GLU A 211 -5.49 -18.19 8.02
C GLU A 211 -5.63 -19.65 7.56
N THR A 212 -6.81 -20.03 7.09
CA THR A 212 -7.04 -21.37 6.54
C THR A 212 -6.15 -21.63 5.32
N LYS A 213 -6.12 -20.69 4.36
CA LYS A 213 -5.29 -20.80 3.16
C LYS A 213 -3.79 -20.75 3.48
N TRP A 214 -3.38 -19.90 4.42
CA TRP A 214 -2.01 -19.80 4.89
C TRP A 214 -1.54 -21.13 5.51
N ASN A 215 -2.37 -21.76 6.35
CA ASN A 215 -2.01 -23.03 6.96
C ASN A 215 -1.87 -24.15 5.91
N SER A 216 -2.74 -24.21 4.91
CA SER A 216 -2.61 -25.14 3.78
C SER A 216 -1.31 -24.90 3.01
N PHE A 217 -1.00 -23.65 2.68
CA PHE A 217 0.25 -23.26 2.01
C PHE A 217 1.50 -23.71 2.80
N ILE A 218 1.53 -23.51 4.11
CA ILE A 218 2.65 -23.95 4.95
C ILE A 218 2.77 -25.48 4.96
N GLN A 219 1.65 -26.21 5.02
CA GLN A 219 1.65 -27.68 4.97
C GLN A 219 2.23 -28.19 3.64
N GLU A 220 1.82 -27.58 2.52
CA GLU A 220 2.32 -27.93 1.18
C GLU A 220 3.83 -27.71 1.08
N ILE A 221 4.34 -26.55 1.51
CA ILE A 221 5.79 -26.27 1.51
C ILE A 221 6.56 -27.30 2.34
N VAL A 222 6.08 -27.61 3.56
CA VAL A 222 6.76 -28.57 4.44
C VAL A 222 6.78 -29.96 3.81
N GLN A 223 5.67 -30.39 3.18
CA GLN A 223 5.60 -31.67 2.48
C GLN A 223 6.58 -31.72 1.30
N GLU A 224 6.62 -30.68 0.47
CA GLU A 224 7.57 -30.59 -0.64
C GLU A 224 9.03 -30.65 -0.18
N GLN A 225 9.36 -29.99 0.93
CA GLN A 225 10.71 -30.03 1.49
C GLN A 225 11.05 -31.40 2.05
N ASN A 226 10.12 -32.08 2.72
CA ASN A 226 10.32 -33.44 3.21
C ASN A 226 10.58 -34.41 2.04
N ILE A 227 9.79 -34.34 0.97
CA ILE A 227 9.99 -35.15 -0.24
C ILE A 227 11.36 -34.88 -0.87
N LYS A 228 11.77 -33.60 -0.95
CA LYS A 228 13.11 -33.24 -1.46
C LYS A 228 14.24 -33.77 -0.58
N ASN A 229 14.08 -33.75 0.74
CA ASN A 229 15.09 -34.25 1.67
C ASN A 229 15.19 -35.78 1.63
N GLU A 230 14.07 -36.48 1.48
CA GLU A 230 14.05 -37.93 1.24
C GLU A 230 14.75 -38.28 -0.08
N ASN A 231 14.52 -37.50 -1.14
CA ASN A 231 15.16 -37.69 -2.45
C ASN A 231 16.64 -37.22 -2.48
N LYS A 232 17.05 -36.25 -1.66
CA LYS A 232 18.46 -35.80 -1.53
C LYS A 232 19.34 -36.78 -0.73
N SER A 233 18.76 -37.82 -0.13
CA SER A 233 19.55 -38.95 0.38
C SER A 233 20.26 -39.75 -0.74
N SER A 234 20.02 -39.42 -2.02
CA SER A 234 20.83 -39.78 -3.18
C SER A 234 21.33 -38.52 -3.94
N ASN A 235 22.62 -38.21 -3.77
CA ASN A 235 23.44 -37.20 -4.46
C ASN A 235 23.25 -35.69 -4.15
N ASP A 236 24.31 -35.19 -3.50
CA ASP A 236 24.99 -33.89 -3.51
C ASP A 236 24.23 -32.54 -3.36
N GLY A 237 24.91 -31.64 -2.65
CA GLY A 237 24.38 -30.42 -2.09
C GLY A 237 24.06 -29.34 -3.11
N ASP A 238 22.91 -28.67 -2.91
CA ASP A 238 22.75 -27.32 -3.42
C ASP A 238 21.71 -26.50 -2.66
N LYS A 239 22.03 -25.20 -2.59
CA LYS A 239 21.38 -24.13 -1.84
C LYS A 239 19.94 -23.88 -2.30
N LEU A 240 19.11 -23.54 -1.32
CA LEU A 240 17.71 -23.18 -1.45
C LEU A 240 17.54 -21.97 -2.39
N SER A 241 16.90 -22.11 -3.54
CA SER A 241 16.45 -20.96 -4.34
C SER A 241 15.05 -20.54 -3.89
N ALA A 242 14.88 -19.24 -3.64
CA ALA A 242 13.65 -18.57 -3.22
C ALA A 242 12.47 -18.67 -4.22
N GLN A 243 12.59 -19.49 -5.27
CA GLN A 243 11.64 -19.56 -6.39
C GLN A 243 10.34 -20.30 -6.08
N ILE A 244 10.29 -21.11 -5.01
CA ILE A 244 9.18 -22.07 -4.82
C ILE A 244 8.07 -21.55 -3.90
N CYS A 245 8.34 -20.59 -3.01
CA CYS A 245 7.29 -19.95 -2.20
C CYS A 245 6.41 -18.96 -2.98
N PHE A 246 6.75 -18.67 -4.24
CA PHE A 246 6.31 -17.44 -4.90
C PHE A 246 4.93 -17.52 -5.59
N LEU A 247 4.53 -18.70 -6.07
CA LEU A 247 3.29 -18.85 -6.85
C LEU A 247 2.01 -18.91 -6.00
N PHE A 248 2.08 -19.23 -4.70
CA PHE A 248 0.87 -19.48 -3.89
C PHE A 248 0.37 -18.29 -3.07
N LEU A 249 1.28 -17.40 -2.61
CA LEU A 249 0.90 -16.18 -1.87
C LEU A 249 -0.07 -15.28 -2.66
N CYS A 250 -0.01 -15.35 -3.99
CA CYS A 250 -0.59 -14.37 -4.88
C CYS A 250 -2.08 -14.60 -5.18
N THR A 251 -2.63 -15.80 -5.00
CA THR A 251 -4.07 -16.02 -5.25
C THR A 251 -4.95 -15.68 -4.04
N SER A 252 -4.35 -15.45 -2.87
CA SER A 252 -5.09 -15.25 -1.61
C SER A 252 -5.07 -13.82 -1.06
N ILE A 253 -4.09 -13.00 -1.43
CA ILE A 253 -3.95 -11.61 -0.95
C ILE A 253 -4.59 -10.60 -1.91
N VAL A 254 -4.75 -10.96 -3.20
CA VAL A 254 -5.17 -10.05 -4.29
C VAL A 254 -6.54 -9.39 -4.09
N TYR A 255 -7.43 -9.93 -3.25
CA TYR A 255 -8.79 -9.37 -3.10
C TYR A 255 -8.91 -8.16 -2.18
N TYR A 256 -7.91 -7.84 -1.36
CA TYR A 256 -8.08 -6.86 -0.28
C TYR A 256 -7.27 -5.58 -0.42
N VAL A 257 -6.43 -5.48 -1.46
CA VAL A 257 -5.57 -4.32 -1.70
C VAL A 257 -6.26 -3.24 -2.57
N PHE A 258 -7.34 -3.59 -3.26
CA PHE A 258 -8.10 -2.67 -4.14
C PHE A 258 -9.42 -2.15 -3.54
N LEU A 259 -9.59 -2.23 -2.20
CA LEU A 259 -10.75 -1.69 -1.47
C LEU A 259 -10.37 -0.69 -0.37
#